data_AF-A0A812NT87-F1
#
_entry.id   AF-A0A812NT87-F1
#
_cell.length_a   1.000
_cell.length_b   1.000
_cell.length_c   1.000
_cell.angle_alpha   90.00
_cell.angle_beta   90.00
_cell.angle_gamma   90.00
#
_symmetry.space_group_name_H-M   'P 1'
#
loop_
_entity.id
_entity.type
_entity.pdbx_description
1 polymer ?
#
loop_
_entity_poly.entity_id
_entity_poly.type
_entity_poly.pdbx_seq_one_letter_code
_entity_poly.pdbx_strand_id
1 'polypeptide(L)'
;MVFTEEYWVKGVQSRLAGDCSRSVNIRTLAEAYKKRFASHATAKKKGAPRRSTDPEGTVVNSKLSENLRSVLEKQKTLYQEVLQAKSVEQQDRTESTEPNLHVTLQRSYFYPMDIRCRRFSTEHGAQNISRLTRAICFPDTADYDISASMFTIVVQLFDLVQPEGMAIPSWRAVAANRSAVCINKLKCTDAVGKQILMEVANGAAVTNFPNIQKQGLAFLTALSTESRLLRWLACTQLHAEYLQLRRGSRNHWPEANIFAVWWNAAEDYILQAMLSAIQRQGFAGHISCHFDGILLRKSLVKSVEENNGMNIISFLQEAVSAQTLFKVTLKDKTVSSLDELLAMKFKPSEVTAELGQYVDTLTAVPNSIPAAMVFLGADLKRIIQRLREESPANTKAETRHLRQYSDWNGCGQLHFLPRGACAAEASSDFLLHIELPESSWCMGVKVLPNDAILLMRGGRVYEGSMSTIVIYVFSIYSPDENAKNEGEVEVGTELRQLLQQEVAASIDAVKGKTGANFPPTT
;
A
#
# COMPACT_ATOMS: atom_id res chain seq x y z
N MET A 1 -10.98 -20.68 -12.72
CA MET A 1 -11.68 -20.66 -11.41
C MET A 1 -12.41 -19.34 -11.30
N VAL A 2 -13.61 -19.31 -10.71
CA VAL A 2 -14.39 -18.07 -10.58
C VAL A 2 -14.65 -17.81 -9.10
N PHE A 3 -14.43 -16.58 -8.65
CA PHE A 3 -14.68 -16.16 -7.29
C PHE A 3 -15.53 -14.89 -7.23
N THR A 4 -16.24 -14.75 -6.12
CA THR A 4 -17.07 -13.59 -5.83
C THR A 4 -16.25 -12.55 -5.07
N GLU A 5 -16.15 -11.34 -5.62
CA GLU A 5 -15.57 -10.18 -4.96
C GLU A 5 -16.66 -9.13 -4.67
N GLU A 6 -16.77 -8.70 -3.42
CA GLU A 6 -17.73 -7.68 -2.98
C GLU A 6 -17.05 -6.32 -2.81
N TYR A 7 -17.46 -5.32 -3.60
CA TYR A 7 -16.86 -3.99 -3.65
C TYR A 7 -17.70 -2.97 -2.89
N TRP A 8 -17.09 -2.20 -1.98
CA TRP A 8 -17.74 -1.09 -1.30
C TRP A 8 -17.83 0.13 -2.21
N VAL A 9 -19.02 0.40 -2.74
CA VAL A 9 -19.24 1.41 -3.79
C VAL A 9 -18.82 2.80 -3.34
N LYS A 10 -19.17 3.20 -2.12
CA LYS A 10 -18.77 4.52 -1.57
C LYS A 10 -17.26 4.65 -1.50
N GLY A 11 -16.57 3.57 -1.14
CA GLY A 11 -15.12 3.48 -1.16
C GLY A 11 -14.54 3.74 -2.55
N VAL A 12 -15.03 3.01 -3.56
CA VAL A 12 -14.58 3.19 -4.95
C VAL A 12 -14.89 4.60 -5.47
N GLN A 13 -16.09 5.14 -5.18
CA GLN A 13 -16.49 6.51 -5.54
C GLN A 13 -15.58 7.58 -4.93
N SER A 14 -15.24 7.44 -3.64
CA SER A 14 -14.36 8.38 -2.95
C SER A 14 -12.97 8.46 -3.59
N ARG A 15 -12.50 7.37 -4.21
CA ARG A 15 -11.19 7.30 -4.86
C ARG A 15 -11.12 8.09 -6.17
N LEU A 16 -12.24 8.31 -6.85
CA LEU A 16 -12.30 8.85 -8.21
C LEU A 16 -13.06 10.16 -8.35
N ALA A 17 -13.49 10.78 -7.24
CA ALA A 17 -14.01 12.14 -7.27
C ALA A 17 -12.94 13.10 -7.85
N GLY A 18 -13.04 13.38 -9.16
CA GLY A 18 -12.01 14.06 -9.97
C GLY A 18 -11.70 15.50 -9.59
N ASP A 19 -12.42 16.03 -8.60
CA ASP A 19 -12.26 17.37 -8.04
C ASP A 19 -11.77 17.34 -6.58
N CYS A 20 -11.24 16.21 -6.12
CA CYS A 20 -10.44 16.21 -4.91
C CYS A 20 -9.26 17.14 -5.18
N SER A 21 -9.28 18.35 -4.61
CA SER A 21 -8.23 19.40 -4.76
C SER A 21 -6.87 18.98 -4.20
N ARG A 22 -6.68 17.68 -3.98
CA ARG A 22 -5.61 17.05 -3.21
C ARG A 22 -5.03 15.83 -3.89
N SER A 23 -5.56 15.40 -5.06
CA SER A 23 -4.64 14.72 -5.96
C SER A 23 -3.50 15.71 -6.19
N VAL A 24 -2.29 15.40 -5.73
CA VAL A 24 -1.11 15.93 -6.39
C VAL A 24 -1.31 15.45 -7.81
N ASN A 25 -1.86 16.34 -8.62
CA ASN A 25 -2.30 16.02 -9.96
C ASN A 25 -1.11 15.32 -10.58
N ILE A 26 -1.24 14.04 -10.94
CA ILE A 26 -0.09 13.27 -11.42
C ILE A 26 0.55 13.97 -12.62
N ARG A 27 -0.23 14.79 -13.34
CA ARG A 27 0.26 15.77 -14.31
C ARG A 27 1.17 16.83 -13.69
N THR A 28 0.77 17.48 -12.60
CA THR A 28 1.59 18.41 -11.80
C THR A 28 2.82 17.72 -11.20
N LEU A 29 2.71 16.48 -10.72
CA LEU A 29 3.82 15.68 -10.19
C LEU A 29 4.82 15.32 -11.31
N ALA A 30 4.32 14.89 -12.47
CA ALA A 30 5.12 14.62 -13.67
C ALA A 30 5.69 15.89 -14.31
N GLU A 31 4.98 17.03 -14.25
CA GLU A 31 5.44 18.34 -14.73
C GLU A 31 6.51 18.95 -13.81
N ALA A 32 6.37 18.80 -12.49
CA ALA A 32 7.40 19.16 -11.51
C ALA A 32 8.67 18.32 -11.73
N TYR A 33 8.51 17.00 -11.96
CA TYR A 33 9.61 16.12 -12.34
C TYR A 33 10.27 16.58 -13.65
N LYS A 34 9.49 16.83 -14.72
CA LYS A 34 10.01 17.31 -16.01
C LYS A 34 10.75 18.65 -15.91
N LYS A 35 10.23 19.61 -15.12
CA LYS A 35 10.86 20.93 -14.92
C LYS A 35 12.23 20.82 -14.23
N ARG A 36 12.37 19.95 -13.23
CA ARG A 36 13.65 19.75 -12.54
C ARG A 36 14.75 19.22 -13.47
N PHE A 37 14.45 18.19 -14.26
CA PHE A 37 15.45 17.59 -15.15
C PHE A 37 15.75 18.45 -16.39
N ALA A 38 14.83 19.31 -16.82
CA ALA A 38 15.10 20.34 -17.82
C ALA A 38 16.06 21.42 -17.27
N SER A 39 15.99 21.75 -15.98
CA SER A 39 16.82 22.78 -15.35
C SER A 39 18.25 22.33 -14.99
N HIS A 40 18.51 21.03 -14.89
CA HIS A 40 19.85 20.48 -14.65
C HIS A 40 20.64 20.20 -15.95
N ALA A 41 20.02 20.31 -17.11
CA ALA A 41 20.66 20.11 -18.42
C ALA A 41 21.49 21.32 -18.91
N THR A 42 21.46 22.47 -18.23
CA THR A 42 22.06 23.73 -18.73
C THR A 42 23.40 24.12 -18.09
N ALA A 43 23.94 23.38 -17.12
CA ALA A 43 25.27 23.65 -16.57
C ALA A 43 26.38 22.87 -17.30
N LYS A 44 26.60 23.16 -18.60
CA LYS A 44 27.75 22.63 -19.36
C LYS A 44 29.05 23.32 -18.89
N LYS A 45 29.87 22.62 -18.09
CA LYS A 45 31.30 22.94 -17.97
C LYS A 45 31.99 22.54 -19.28
N LYS A 46 32.59 23.52 -19.98
CA LYS A 46 33.46 23.30 -21.13
C LYS A 46 34.69 22.50 -20.68
N GLY A 47 34.98 21.36 -21.32
CA GLY A 47 36.34 20.79 -21.32
C GLY A 47 36.54 19.31 -20.95
N ALA A 48 35.53 18.43 -20.92
CA ALA A 48 35.75 16.99 -20.73
C ALA A 48 35.40 16.16 -22.00
N PRO A 49 36.14 15.07 -22.32
CA PRO A 49 35.92 14.28 -23.53
C PRO A 49 34.56 13.57 -23.50
N ARG A 50 33.89 13.54 -24.66
CA ARG A 50 32.60 12.86 -24.86
C ARG A 50 32.71 11.35 -24.61
N ARG A 51 32.22 10.88 -23.46
CA ARG A 51 31.59 9.55 -23.38
C ARG A 51 30.16 9.69 -23.89
N SER A 52 29.71 8.75 -24.71
CA SER A 52 28.33 8.67 -25.19
C SER A 52 27.37 8.52 -24.01
N THR A 53 26.78 9.62 -23.58
CA THR A 53 25.68 9.64 -22.61
C THR A 53 24.39 9.37 -23.38
N ASP A 54 23.95 8.12 -23.42
CA ASP A 54 22.52 7.86 -23.56
C ASP A 54 21.83 8.34 -22.27
N PRO A 55 20.66 8.98 -22.36
CA PRO A 55 20.06 9.69 -21.24
C PRO A 55 19.26 8.73 -20.36
N GLU A 56 19.95 8.02 -19.45
CA GLU A 56 19.32 7.13 -18.46
C GLU A 56 18.18 7.84 -17.68
N GLY A 57 18.31 9.13 -17.39
CA GLY A 57 17.27 9.93 -16.72
C GLY A 57 16.00 10.18 -17.56
N THR A 58 16.08 10.19 -18.90
CA THR A 58 14.91 10.44 -19.75
C THR A 58 14.05 9.18 -19.91
N VAL A 59 14.69 8.00 -19.94
CA VAL A 59 14.02 6.69 -20.07
C VAL A 59 13.32 6.27 -18.77
N VAL A 60 13.89 6.60 -17.61
CA VAL A 60 13.27 6.31 -16.30
C VAL A 60 12.02 7.17 -16.08
N ASN A 61 12.06 8.44 -16.51
CA ASN A 61 10.94 9.38 -16.35
C ASN A 61 9.75 9.09 -17.28
N SER A 62 9.99 8.58 -18.50
CA SER A 62 8.91 8.16 -19.40
C SER A 62 8.21 6.90 -18.87
N LYS A 63 8.97 5.89 -18.42
CA LYS A 63 8.43 4.64 -17.86
C LYS A 63 7.59 4.88 -16.60
N LEU A 64 8.03 5.75 -15.69
CA LEU A 64 7.24 6.10 -14.50
C LEU A 64 5.91 6.76 -14.87
N SER A 65 5.94 7.73 -15.80
CA SER A 65 4.74 8.43 -16.25
C SER A 65 3.74 7.48 -16.94
N GLU A 66 4.25 6.53 -17.72
CA GLU A 66 3.46 5.49 -18.38
C GLU A 66 2.86 4.51 -17.37
N ASN A 67 3.64 4.06 -16.39
CA ASN A 67 3.18 3.17 -15.32
C ASN A 67 2.06 3.83 -14.49
N LEU A 68 2.23 5.10 -14.10
CA LEU A 68 1.19 5.82 -13.35
C LEU A 68 -0.10 6.00 -14.15
N ARG A 69 0.00 6.33 -15.45
CA ARG A 69 -1.19 6.38 -16.33
C ARG A 69 -1.86 5.02 -16.45
N SER A 70 -1.09 3.95 -16.62
CA SER A 70 -1.63 2.59 -16.69
C SER A 70 -2.39 2.20 -15.42
N VAL A 71 -1.85 2.53 -14.24
CA VAL A 71 -2.51 2.29 -12.95
C VAL A 71 -3.82 3.08 -12.85
N LEU A 72 -3.81 4.36 -13.24
CA LEU A 72 -5.01 5.21 -13.21
C LEU A 72 -6.11 4.71 -14.15
N GLU A 73 -5.76 4.34 -15.38
CA GLU A 73 -6.75 3.81 -16.32
C GLU A 73 -7.34 2.49 -15.79
N LYS A 74 -6.53 1.60 -15.22
CA LYS A 74 -7.04 0.38 -14.58
C LYS A 74 -8.02 0.67 -13.44
N GLN A 75 -7.72 1.66 -12.58
CA GLN A 75 -8.61 2.07 -11.49
C GLN A 75 -9.90 2.70 -12.00
N LYS A 76 -9.82 3.50 -13.05
CA LYS A 76 -10.98 4.13 -13.69
C LYS A 76 -11.90 3.09 -14.32
N THR A 77 -11.35 2.11 -15.02
CA THR A 77 -12.13 1.02 -15.62
C THR A 77 -12.82 0.18 -14.55
N LEU A 78 -12.10 -0.21 -13.49
CA LEU A 78 -12.69 -0.92 -12.34
C LEU A 78 -13.91 -0.19 -11.78
N TYR A 79 -13.81 1.12 -11.65
CA TYR A 79 -14.91 1.91 -11.12
C TYR A 79 -16.11 1.97 -12.06
N GLN A 80 -15.87 2.12 -13.36
CA GLN A 80 -16.94 2.08 -14.35
C GLN A 80 -17.68 0.74 -14.27
N GLU A 81 -16.95 -0.38 -14.10
CA GLU A 81 -17.55 -1.71 -13.88
C GLU A 81 -18.40 -1.74 -12.60
N VAL A 82 -17.87 -1.27 -11.47
CA VAL A 82 -18.59 -1.26 -10.18
C VAL A 82 -19.85 -0.39 -10.26
N LEU A 83 -19.78 0.78 -10.90
CA LEU A 83 -20.94 1.64 -11.10
C LEU A 83 -21.98 1.02 -12.03
N GLN A 84 -21.53 0.41 -13.12
CA GLN A 84 -22.42 -0.25 -14.07
C GLN A 84 -23.14 -1.41 -13.39
N ALA A 85 -22.41 -2.27 -12.66
CA ALA A 85 -23.00 -3.36 -11.91
C ALA A 85 -23.99 -2.86 -10.84
N LYS A 86 -23.69 -1.75 -10.16
CA LYS A 86 -24.66 -1.09 -9.27
C LYS A 86 -25.93 -0.65 -9.99
N SER A 87 -25.80 -0.04 -11.18
CA SER A 87 -26.96 0.43 -11.94
C SER A 87 -27.86 -0.73 -12.38
N VAL A 88 -27.27 -1.87 -12.73
CA VAL A 88 -28.01 -3.10 -13.07
C VAL A 88 -28.73 -3.64 -11.83
N GLU A 89 -28.04 -3.77 -10.68
CA GLU A 89 -28.67 -4.18 -9.42
C GLU A 89 -29.83 -3.27 -9.00
N GLN A 90 -29.76 -1.97 -9.30
CA GLN A 90 -30.82 -1.01 -9.00
C GLN A 90 -32.02 -1.11 -9.95
N GLN A 91 -31.82 -1.48 -11.22
CA GLN A 91 -32.90 -1.67 -12.17
C GLN A 91 -33.73 -2.91 -11.86
N ASP A 92 -33.10 -3.96 -11.33
CA ASP A 92 -33.78 -5.20 -10.96
C ASP A 92 -34.56 -5.10 -9.63
N ARG A 93 -34.26 -4.09 -8.80
CA ARG A 93 -34.92 -3.89 -7.49
C ARG A 93 -36.11 -2.93 -7.62
N THR A 94 -37.31 -3.48 -7.64
CA THR A 94 -38.56 -2.74 -7.42
C THR A 94 -38.76 -2.50 -5.92
N GLU A 95 -38.69 -1.23 -5.51
CA GLU A 95 -39.11 -0.65 -4.22
C GLU A 95 -38.25 -0.84 -2.93
N SER A 96 -37.78 0.32 -2.44
CA SER A 96 -37.74 0.79 -1.02
C SER A 96 -36.79 0.18 0.04
N THR A 97 -35.83 -0.67 -0.28
CA THR A 97 -34.77 -1.04 0.68
C THR A 97 -33.52 -0.17 0.52
N GLU A 98 -32.85 0.12 1.64
CA GLU A 98 -31.64 0.95 1.73
C GLU A 98 -30.64 0.69 0.59
N PRO A 99 -29.94 1.73 0.10
CA PRO A 99 -29.03 1.59 -1.02
C PRO A 99 -27.93 0.58 -0.67
N ASN A 100 -27.90 -0.55 -1.40
CA ASN A 100 -26.85 -1.56 -1.26
C ASN A 100 -25.48 -0.87 -1.38
N LEU A 101 -24.74 -0.86 -0.27
CA LEU A 101 -23.44 -0.20 -0.19
C LEU A 101 -22.35 -1.02 -0.87
N HIS A 102 -22.64 -2.28 -1.16
CA HIS A 102 -21.75 -3.23 -1.82
C HIS A 102 -22.32 -3.68 -3.16
N VAL A 103 -21.42 -3.98 -4.09
CA VAL A 103 -21.71 -4.61 -5.39
C VAL A 103 -20.89 -5.88 -5.50
N THR A 104 -21.50 -6.93 -6.01
CA THR A 104 -20.85 -8.23 -6.17
C THR A 104 -20.43 -8.45 -7.61
N LEU A 105 -19.14 -8.74 -7.83
CA LEU A 105 -18.58 -9.07 -9.14
C LEU A 105 -17.98 -10.47 -9.14
N GLN A 106 -18.22 -11.23 -10.20
CA GLN A 106 -17.56 -12.52 -10.43
C GLN A 106 -16.24 -12.30 -11.16
N ARG A 107 -15.14 -12.74 -10.56
CA ARG A 107 -13.80 -12.64 -11.14
C ARG A 107 -13.27 -14.02 -11.54
N SER A 108 -12.82 -14.11 -12.78
CA SER A 108 -12.19 -15.32 -13.30
C SER A 108 -10.68 -15.27 -13.07
N TYR A 109 -10.08 -16.44 -12.87
CA TYR A 109 -8.64 -16.59 -12.69
C TYR A 109 -8.09 -17.56 -13.73
N PHE A 110 -6.94 -17.20 -14.32
CA PHE A 110 -6.25 -17.95 -15.38
C PHE A 110 -4.78 -18.21 -15.04
N TYR A 111 -4.17 -19.17 -15.74
CA TYR A 111 -2.72 -19.41 -15.70
C TYR A 111 -2.07 -18.78 -16.94
N PRO A 112 -0.96 -18.04 -16.80
CA PRO A 112 -0.27 -17.42 -17.93
C PRO A 112 0.53 -18.43 -18.78
N MET A 113 0.64 -19.67 -18.31
CA MET A 113 1.32 -20.77 -18.98
C MET A 113 0.40 -21.98 -18.99
N ASP A 114 0.60 -22.88 -19.95
CA ASP A 114 -0.11 -24.17 -20.03
C ASP A 114 0.21 -25.09 -18.84
N ILE A 115 1.29 -24.78 -18.11
CA ILE A 115 1.65 -25.45 -16.87
C ILE A 115 1.00 -24.71 -15.71
N ARG A 116 0.47 -25.50 -14.77
CA ARG A 116 -0.03 -24.98 -13.51
C ARG A 116 1.03 -24.13 -12.82
N CYS A 117 0.68 -22.88 -12.56
CA CYS A 117 1.52 -21.92 -11.87
C CYS A 117 0.62 -20.95 -11.11
N ARG A 118 1.16 -19.80 -10.72
CA ARG A 118 0.39 -18.75 -10.05
C ARG A 118 -0.81 -18.31 -10.90
N ARG A 119 -1.99 -18.23 -10.28
CA ARG A 119 -3.20 -17.71 -10.91
C ARG A 119 -3.18 -16.20 -10.97
N PHE A 120 -3.72 -15.66 -12.06
CA PHE A 120 -3.92 -14.23 -12.25
C PHE A 120 -5.40 -13.95 -12.44
N SER A 121 -5.92 -12.93 -11.75
CA SER A 121 -7.27 -12.43 -12.00
C SER A 121 -7.33 -11.89 -13.42
N THR A 122 -8.34 -12.30 -14.17
CA THR A 122 -8.78 -11.56 -15.35
C THR A 122 -9.23 -10.18 -14.88
N GLU A 123 -8.91 -9.12 -15.62
CA GLU A 123 -9.42 -7.76 -15.38
C GLU A 123 -8.89 -7.10 -14.08
N HIS A 124 -9.72 -6.26 -13.45
CA HIS A 124 -9.38 -5.38 -12.35
C HIS A 124 -9.72 -5.95 -10.96
N GLY A 125 -9.63 -7.27 -10.79
CA GLY A 125 -9.90 -7.95 -9.52
C GLY A 125 -9.00 -7.48 -8.37
N ALA A 126 -9.35 -7.88 -7.14
CA ALA A 126 -8.66 -7.49 -5.92
C ALA A 126 -7.15 -7.76 -5.97
N GLN A 127 -6.72 -8.83 -6.65
CA GLN A 127 -5.31 -9.18 -6.84
C GLN A 127 -4.48 -8.07 -7.52
N ASN A 128 -5.11 -7.27 -8.38
CA ASN A 128 -4.45 -6.29 -9.24
C ASN A 128 -4.52 -4.85 -8.72
N ILE A 129 -5.11 -4.63 -7.54
CA ILE A 129 -5.20 -3.31 -6.92
C ILE A 129 -4.27 -3.21 -5.71
N SER A 130 -3.75 -2.01 -5.44
CA SER A 130 -2.82 -1.78 -4.33
C SER A 130 -3.44 -2.17 -2.99
N ARG A 131 -2.62 -2.57 -2.01
CA ARG A 131 -3.06 -2.90 -0.63
C ARG A 131 -3.96 -1.84 -0.03
N LEU A 132 -3.61 -0.59 -0.28
CA LEU A 132 -4.36 0.55 0.15
C LEU A 132 -5.72 0.61 -0.56
N THR A 133 -5.73 0.62 -1.91
CA THR A 133 -6.99 0.55 -2.66
C THR A 133 -7.87 -0.64 -2.25
N ARG A 134 -7.29 -1.79 -1.89
CA ARG A 134 -8.02 -2.92 -1.30
C ARG A 134 -8.67 -2.57 0.03
N ALA A 135 -7.97 -1.94 0.97
CA ALA A 135 -8.53 -1.54 2.25
C ALA A 135 -9.73 -0.59 2.09
N ILE A 136 -9.73 0.27 1.06
CA ILE A 136 -10.91 1.08 0.71
C ILE A 136 -12.01 0.24 0.07
N CYS A 137 -11.69 -0.53 -0.97
CA CYS A 137 -12.71 -1.22 -1.75
C CYS A 137 -13.32 -2.38 -0.96
N PHE A 138 -12.58 -2.92 0.00
CA PHE A 138 -12.86 -4.14 0.74
C PHE A 138 -12.57 -3.97 2.25
N PRO A 139 -13.18 -2.97 2.94
CA PRO A 139 -12.84 -2.65 4.33
C PRO A 139 -13.19 -3.78 5.31
N ASP A 140 -14.11 -4.65 4.90
CA ASP A 140 -14.57 -5.82 5.67
C ASP A 140 -13.85 -7.11 5.26
N THR A 141 -12.58 -7.02 4.87
CA THR A 141 -11.77 -8.20 4.48
C THR A 141 -10.53 -8.38 5.36
N ALA A 142 -10.03 -9.62 5.39
CA ALA A 142 -8.83 -10.03 6.08
C ALA A 142 -7.87 -10.75 5.10
N ASP A 143 -6.58 -10.39 5.12
CA ASP A 143 -5.55 -10.79 4.15
C ASP A 143 -4.61 -11.83 4.78
N TYR A 144 -4.62 -13.07 4.31
CA TYR A 144 -3.82 -14.16 4.88
C TYR A 144 -2.76 -14.64 3.90
N ASP A 145 -1.49 -14.37 4.21
CA ASP A 145 -0.35 -14.67 3.34
C ASP A 145 0.61 -15.70 3.95
N ILE A 146 1.24 -16.50 3.09
CA ILE A 146 2.29 -17.46 3.45
C ILE A 146 3.57 -16.69 3.79
N SER A 147 4.06 -16.89 5.02
CA SER A 147 5.32 -16.33 5.46
C SER A 147 6.49 -16.88 4.66
N ALA A 148 7.25 -15.98 4.04
CA ALA A 148 8.43 -16.31 3.22
C ALA A 148 8.15 -17.39 2.15
N SER A 149 6.96 -17.32 1.52
CA SER A 149 6.41 -18.31 0.55
C SER A 149 7.48 -19.05 -0.27
N MET A 150 8.22 -18.34 -1.12
CA MET A 150 9.25 -18.93 -1.98
C MET A 150 10.29 -19.77 -1.19
N PHE A 151 10.85 -19.25 -0.10
CA PHE A 151 11.87 -19.98 0.67
C PHE A 151 11.29 -21.22 1.36
N THR A 152 10.12 -21.06 1.97
CA THR A 152 9.41 -22.15 2.68
C THR A 152 9.02 -23.28 1.73
N ILE A 153 8.52 -22.95 0.54
CA ILE A 153 8.07 -23.93 -0.46
C ILE A 153 9.27 -24.62 -1.10
N VAL A 154 10.29 -23.88 -1.53
CA VAL A 154 11.48 -24.44 -2.21
C VAL A 154 12.26 -25.38 -1.28
N VAL A 155 12.38 -25.06 0.01
CA VAL A 155 13.01 -25.96 0.98
C VAL A 155 12.27 -27.29 1.07
N GLN A 156 10.93 -27.27 1.10
CA GLN A 156 10.13 -28.49 1.16
C GLN A 156 10.14 -29.27 -0.16
N LEU A 157 10.14 -28.59 -1.31
CA LEU A 157 10.34 -29.24 -2.61
C LEU A 157 11.71 -29.93 -2.69
N PHE A 158 12.77 -29.29 -2.19
CA PHE A 158 14.09 -29.89 -2.09
C PHE A 158 14.08 -31.13 -1.18
N ASP A 159 13.38 -31.07 -0.04
CA ASP A 159 13.23 -32.19 0.89
C ASP A 159 12.41 -33.36 0.33
N LEU A 160 11.51 -33.09 -0.61
CA LEU A 160 10.77 -34.12 -1.35
C LEU A 160 11.64 -34.78 -2.42
N VAL A 161 12.49 -34.01 -3.12
CA VAL A 161 13.36 -34.54 -4.18
C VAL A 161 14.57 -35.28 -3.61
N GLN A 162 15.08 -34.86 -2.43
CA GLN A 162 16.23 -35.47 -1.74
C GLN A 162 17.47 -35.67 -2.63
N PRO A 163 17.99 -34.63 -3.30
CA PRO A 163 19.14 -34.79 -4.16
C PRO A 163 20.40 -35.17 -3.36
N GLU A 164 21.09 -36.21 -3.81
CA GLU A 164 22.24 -36.80 -3.11
C GLU A 164 23.42 -35.82 -2.98
N GLY A 165 24.03 -35.76 -1.79
CA GLY A 165 25.22 -34.95 -1.53
C GLY A 165 25.02 -33.43 -1.56
N MET A 166 23.76 -32.97 -1.63
CA MET A 166 23.43 -31.56 -1.74
C MET A 166 22.81 -31.00 -0.46
N ALA A 167 23.12 -29.74 -0.15
CA ALA A 167 22.54 -29.02 0.98
C ALA A 167 22.26 -27.56 0.60
N ILE A 168 21.22 -26.99 1.20
CA ILE A 168 20.78 -25.61 1.00
C ILE A 168 20.61 -24.84 2.34
N PRO A 169 21.66 -24.77 3.18
CA PRO A 169 21.56 -24.22 4.53
C PRO A 169 21.15 -22.75 4.57
N SER A 170 21.54 -21.93 3.58
CA SER A 170 21.15 -20.52 3.52
C SER A 170 19.66 -20.38 3.23
N TRP A 171 19.11 -21.16 2.30
CA TRP A 171 17.66 -21.23 2.06
C TRP A 171 16.89 -21.68 3.30
N ARG A 172 17.36 -22.72 3.99
CA ARG A 172 16.74 -23.19 5.24
C ARG A 172 16.74 -22.12 6.33
N ALA A 173 17.83 -21.38 6.48
CA ALA A 173 17.91 -20.29 7.46
C ALA A 173 16.88 -19.19 7.18
N VAL A 174 16.69 -18.82 5.91
CA VAL A 174 15.68 -17.81 5.52
C VAL A 174 14.26 -18.33 5.71
N ALA A 175 13.99 -19.58 5.33
CA ALA A 175 12.68 -20.21 5.51
C ALA A 175 12.30 -20.31 6.99
N ALA A 176 13.25 -20.69 7.86
CA ALA A 176 13.01 -20.83 9.30
C ALA A 176 12.77 -19.49 9.99
N ASN A 177 13.62 -18.48 9.74
CA ASN A 177 13.48 -17.16 10.36
C ASN A 177 14.16 -16.07 9.53
N ARG A 178 13.48 -15.59 8.48
CA ARG A 178 13.95 -14.47 7.64
C ARG A 178 14.37 -13.26 8.46
N SER A 179 13.55 -12.84 9.43
CA SER A 179 13.82 -11.62 10.21
C SER A 179 15.10 -11.73 11.01
N ALA A 180 15.40 -12.90 11.59
CA ALA A 180 16.68 -13.17 12.23
C ALA A 180 17.85 -13.13 11.23
N VAL A 181 17.67 -13.61 9.99
CA VAL A 181 18.71 -13.47 8.95
C VAL A 181 18.95 -12.01 8.60
N CYS A 182 17.90 -11.21 8.40
CA CYS A 182 18.01 -9.77 8.09
C CYS A 182 18.76 -9.02 9.21
N ILE A 183 18.35 -9.22 10.46
CA ILE A 183 18.94 -8.54 11.63
C ILE A 183 20.35 -9.05 11.90
N ASN A 184 20.58 -10.36 11.92
CA ASN A 184 21.83 -10.93 12.43
C ASN A 184 22.90 -11.06 11.35
N LYS A 185 22.53 -11.39 10.11
CA LYS A 185 23.46 -11.64 9.01
C LYS A 185 23.61 -10.43 8.09
N LEU A 186 22.50 -9.81 7.70
CA LEU A 186 22.52 -8.69 6.74
C LEU A 186 22.68 -7.32 7.41
N LYS A 187 22.41 -7.21 8.72
CA LYS A 187 22.45 -5.97 9.49
C LYS A 187 21.55 -4.88 8.91
N CYS A 188 20.36 -5.28 8.45
CA CYS A 188 19.36 -4.37 7.89
C CYS A 188 17.96 -4.70 8.43
N THR A 189 16.99 -3.85 8.10
CA THR A 189 15.57 -4.09 8.43
C THR A 189 15.02 -5.29 7.66
N ASP A 190 13.95 -5.90 8.17
CA ASP A 190 13.33 -7.08 7.54
C ASP A 190 12.86 -6.79 6.10
N ALA A 191 12.39 -5.57 5.82
CA ALA A 191 11.98 -5.15 4.48
C ALA A 191 13.13 -5.12 3.48
N VAL A 192 14.22 -4.39 3.82
CA VAL A 192 15.43 -4.32 3.00
C VAL A 192 15.96 -5.72 2.78
N GLY A 193 16.08 -6.47 3.88
CA GLY A 193 16.60 -7.82 3.85
C GLY A 193 15.74 -8.76 3.01
N LYS A 194 14.40 -8.68 3.10
CA LYS A 194 13.47 -9.46 2.25
C LYS A 194 13.74 -9.20 0.78
N GLN A 195 13.84 -7.93 0.38
CA GLN A 195 14.08 -7.56 -1.02
C GLN A 195 15.43 -8.11 -1.50
N ILE A 196 16.51 -7.87 -0.74
CA ILE A 196 17.85 -8.37 -1.06
C ILE A 196 17.85 -9.90 -1.17
N LEU A 197 17.27 -10.59 -0.20
CA LEU A 197 17.19 -12.06 -0.20
C LEU A 197 16.43 -12.58 -1.41
N MET A 198 15.29 -11.97 -1.76
CA MET A 198 14.52 -12.34 -2.95
C MET A 198 15.29 -12.10 -4.25
N GLU A 199 15.90 -10.92 -4.41
CA GLU A 199 16.67 -10.58 -5.61
C GLU A 199 17.87 -11.50 -5.79
N VAL A 200 18.67 -11.72 -4.73
CA VAL A 200 19.83 -12.63 -4.76
C VAL A 200 19.39 -14.07 -5.02
N ALA A 201 18.29 -14.52 -4.40
CA ALA A 201 17.76 -15.86 -4.62
C ALA A 201 17.31 -16.07 -6.07
N ASN A 202 16.78 -15.04 -6.72
CA ASN A 202 16.42 -15.03 -8.14
C ASN A 202 17.60 -14.67 -9.07
N GLY A 203 18.80 -14.45 -8.51
CA GLY A 203 20.07 -14.38 -9.22
C GLY A 203 20.58 -12.97 -9.53
N ALA A 204 20.11 -11.94 -8.83
CA ALA A 204 20.81 -10.66 -8.79
C ALA A 204 22.25 -10.85 -8.29
N ALA A 205 23.19 -10.09 -8.86
CA ALA A 205 24.57 -10.11 -8.43
C ALA A 205 24.68 -9.53 -7.02
N VAL A 206 25.43 -10.19 -6.13
CA VAL A 206 25.57 -9.73 -4.75
C VAL A 206 26.28 -8.37 -4.66
N THR A 207 27.08 -8.03 -5.67
CA THR A 207 27.73 -6.71 -5.84
C THR A 207 26.74 -5.56 -6.02
N ASN A 208 25.47 -5.83 -6.33
CA ASN A 208 24.43 -4.80 -6.43
C ASN A 208 24.04 -4.21 -5.06
N PHE A 209 24.53 -4.79 -3.96
CA PHE A 209 24.20 -4.38 -2.59
C PHE A 209 25.46 -3.92 -1.83
N PRO A 210 26.06 -2.76 -2.19
CA PRO A 210 27.37 -2.33 -1.68
C PRO A 210 27.40 -2.00 -0.18
N ASN A 211 26.24 -1.73 0.42
CA ASN A 211 26.13 -1.37 1.84
C ASN A 211 26.10 -2.59 2.78
N ILE A 212 26.18 -3.81 2.24
CA ILE A 212 26.16 -5.04 3.04
C ILE A 212 27.56 -5.35 3.57
N GLN A 213 27.65 -5.56 4.89
CA GLN A 213 28.90 -5.92 5.56
C GLN A 213 29.45 -7.27 5.06
N LYS A 214 30.76 -7.49 5.25
CA LYS A 214 31.47 -8.71 4.79
C LYS A 214 30.77 -10.03 5.19
N GLN A 215 30.23 -10.11 6.41
CA GLN A 215 29.50 -11.30 6.86
C GLN A 215 28.19 -11.52 6.08
N GLY A 216 27.44 -10.46 5.82
CA GLY A 216 26.23 -10.52 5.00
C GLY A 216 26.56 -10.87 3.54
N LEU A 217 27.64 -10.34 2.99
CA LEU A 217 28.14 -10.68 1.65
C LEU A 217 28.47 -12.17 1.52
N ALA A 218 29.12 -12.76 2.54
CA ALA A 218 29.39 -14.20 2.58
C ALA A 218 28.09 -15.03 2.60
N PHE A 219 27.11 -14.63 3.40
CA PHE A 219 25.80 -15.28 3.43
C PHE A 219 25.07 -15.20 2.08
N LEU A 220 25.02 -14.01 1.48
CA LEU A 220 24.37 -13.81 0.18
C LEU A 220 25.08 -14.56 -0.95
N THR A 221 26.40 -14.72 -0.88
CA THR A 221 27.18 -15.53 -1.83
C THR A 221 26.84 -17.01 -1.71
N ALA A 222 26.69 -17.52 -0.48
CA ALA A 222 26.23 -18.89 -0.24
C ALA A 222 24.80 -19.08 -0.76
N LEU A 223 23.88 -18.17 -0.44
CA LEU A 223 22.50 -18.17 -0.93
C LEU A 223 22.45 -18.17 -2.46
N SER A 224 23.21 -17.30 -3.13
CA SER A 224 23.28 -17.22 -4.59
C SER A 224 23.79 -18.53 -5.21
N THR A 225 24.75 -19.20 -4.55
CA THR A 225 25.28 -20.50 -4.99
C THR A 225 24.24 -21.60 -4.86
N GLU A 226 23.56 -21.69 -3.72
CA GLU A 226 22.43 -22.60 -3.51
C GLU A 226 21.30 -22.35 -4.52
N SER A 227 21.00 -21.08 -4.84
CA SER A 227 19.99 -20.73 -5.85
C SER A 227 20.36 -21.15 -7.27
N ARG A 228 21.65 -21.17 -7.63
CA ARG A 228 22.08 -21.73 -8.92
C ARG A 228 21.84 -23.24 -8.96
N LEU A 229 22.13 -23.94 -7.86
CA LEU A 229 21.86 -25.37 -7.74
C LEU A 229 20.36 -25.67 -7.87
N LEU A 230 19.53 -24.92 -7.14
CA LEU A 230 18.07 -25.11 -7.16
C LEU A 230 17.45 -24.84 -8.53
N ARG A 231 18.01 -23.90 -9.30
CA ARG A 231 17.63 -23.70 -10.71
C ARG A 231 17.91 -24.93 -11.57
N TRP A 232 19.09 -25.53 -11.45
CA TRP A 232 19.41 -26.77 -12.17
C TRP A 232 18.53 -27.95 -11.73
N LEU A 233 18.24 -28.03 -10.43
CA LEU A 233 17.31 -29.03 -9.91
C LEU A 233 15.92 -28.86 -10.54
N ALA A 234 15.39 -27.64 -10.57
CA ALA A 234 14.11 -27.33 -11.21
C ALA A 234 14.12 -27.69 -12.71
N CYS A 235 15.19 -27.38 -13.44
CA CYS A 235 15.37 -27.78 -14.85
C CYS A 235 15.41 -29.30 -15.04
N THR A 236 15.83 -30.06 -14.04
CA THR A 236 15.84 -31.52 -14.08
C THR A 236 14.45 -32.08 -13.82
N GLN A 237 13.71 -31.49 -12.86
CA GLN A 237 12.34 -31.89 -12.52
C GLN A 237 11.33 -31.51 -13.62
N LEU A 238 11.52 -30.35 -14.26
CA LEU A 238 10.67 -29.81 -15.33
C LEU A 238 11.42 -29.78 -16.66
N HIS A 239 12.00 -30.94 -17.04
CA HIS A 239 12.91 -31.03 -18.18
C HIS A 239 12.23 -30.72 -19.52
N ALA A 240 11.01 -31.20 -19.72
CA ALA A 240 10.28 -31.00 -20.97
C ALA A 240 9.97 -29.50 -21.17
N GLU A 241 9.49 -28.85 -20.12
CA GLU A 241 9.17 -27.43 -20.05
C GLU A 241 10.43 -26.58 -20.25
N TYR A 242 11.55 -26.98 -19.64
CA TYR A 242 12.84 -26.32 -19.84
C TYR A 242 13.28 -26.36 -21.30
N LEU A 243 13.20 -27.53 -21.96
CA LEU A 243 13.54 -27.66 -23.37
C LEU A 243 12.62 -26.82 -24.27
N GLN A 244 11.33 -26.73 -23.95
CA GLN A 244 10.39 -25.87 -24.68
C GLN A 244 10.75 -24.39 -24.55
N LEU A 245 10.95 -23.90 -23.32
CA LEU A 245 11.33 -22.50 -23.07
C LEU A 245 12.68 -22.15 -23.73
N ARG A 246 13.65 -23.06 -23.69
CA ARG A 246 14.96 -22.87 -24.32
C ARG A 246 14.87 -22.81 -25.84
N ARG A 247 13.94 -23.55 -26.47
CA ARG A 247 13.71 -23.54 -27.92
C ARG A 247 12.89 -22.35 -28.39
N GLY A 248 11.92 -21.92 -27.60
CA GLY A 248 10.92 -20.92 -28.01
C GLY A 248 11.20 -19.48 -27.56
N SER A 249 12.04 -19.26 -26.55
CA SER A 249 12.13 -17.93 -25.94
C SER A 249 13.25 -17.06 -26.53
N ARG A 250 12.93 -15.77 -26.75
CA ARG A 250 13.91 -14.67 -26.78
C ARG A 250 14.39 -14.30 -25.36
N ASN A 251 13.94 -15.02 -24.33
CA ASN A 251 14.26 -14.75 -22.93
C ASN A 251 15.65 -15.29 -22.63
N HIS A 252 16.52 -14.43 -22.10
CA HIS A 252 17.93 -14.72 -21.95
C HIS A 252 18.23 -15.67 -20.76
N TRP A 253 17.20 -16.22 -20.09
CA TRP A 253 17.37 -17.01 -18.87
C TRP A 253 16.28 -18.07 -18.59
N PRO A 254 16.24 -19.17 -19.37
CA PRO A 254 15.24 -20.23 -19.18
C PRO A 254 15.32 -20.91 -17.82
N GLU A 255 16.51 -21.03 -17.20
CA GLU A 255 16.70 -21.68 -15.91
C GLU A 255 15.99 -20.93 -14.77
N ALA A 256 16.03 -19.60 -14.78
CA ALA A 256 15.33 -18.79 -13.77
C ALA A 256 13.81 -18.88 -13.93
N ASN A 257 13.30 -18.89 -15.16
CA ASN A 257 11.88 -19.06 -15.43
C ASN A 257 11.37 -20.42 -14.95
N ILE A 258 12.10 -21.50 -15.26
CA ILE A 258 11.74 -22.85 -14.79
C ILE A 258 11.76 -22.94 -13.28
N PHE A 259 12.76 -22.34 -12.63
CA PHE A 259 12.79 -22.27 -11.18
C PHE A 259 11.55 -21.55 -10.60
N ALA A 260 11.15 -20.42 -11.19
CA ALA A 260 9.92 -19.72 -10.79
C ALA A 260 8.68 -20.60 -11.00
N VAL A 261 8.55 -21.29 -12.14
CA VAL A 261 7.44 -22.21 -12.41
C VAL A 261 7.37 -23.31 -11.35
N TRP A 262 8.52 -23.89 -10.99
CA TRP A 262 8.61 -25.03 -10.08
C TRP A 262 7.98 -24.76 -8.72
N TRP A 263 8.34 -23.64 -8.07
CA TRP A 263 7.77 -23.31 -6.77
C TRP A 263 6.39 -22.63 -6.87
N ASN A 264 6.09 -21.89 -7.94
CA ASN A 264 4.77 -21.31 -8.16
C ASN A 264 3.68 -22.37 -8.37
N ALA A 265 4.02 -23.52 -8.97
CA ALA A 265 3.10 -24.65 -9.10
C ALA A 265 2.69 -25.19 -7.72
N ALA A 266 3.66 -25.32 -6.81
CA ALA A 266 3.41 -25.74 -5.43
C ALA A 266 2.66 -24.66 -4.63
N GLU A 267 3.00 -23.37 -4.79
CA GLU A 267 2.25 -22.26 -4.20
C GLU A 267 0.77 -22.30 -4.60
N ASP A 268 0.47 -22.46 -5.89
CA ASP A 268 -0.90 -22.55 -6.37
C ASP A 268 -1.65 -23.79 -5.83
N TYR A 269 -0.94 -24.89 -5.60
CA TYR A 269 -1.52 -26.08 -4.98
C TYR A 269 -1.87 -25.86 -3.50
N ILE A 270 -0.99 -25.17 -2.76
CA ILE A 270 -1.23 -24.73 -1.38
C ILE A 270 -2.45 -23.80 -1.34
N LEU A 271 -2.49 -22.77 -2.20
CA LEU A 271 -3.60 -21.83 -2.26
C LEU A 271 -4.92 -22.53 -2.63
N GLN A 272 -4.88 -23.51 -3.54
CA GLN A 272 -6.08 -24.32 -3.83
C GLN A 272 -6.57 -25.06 -2.58
N ALA A 273 -5.68 -25.66 -1.78
CA ALA A 273 -6.08 -26.35 -0.56
C ALA A 273 -6.72 -25.41 0.47
N MET A 274 -6.21 -24.18 0.59
CA MET A 274 -6.80 -23.12 1.42
C MET A 274 -8.20 -22.76 0.92
N LEU A 275 -8.34 -22.47 -0.38
CA LEU A 275 -9.62 -22.09 -1.00
C LEU A 275 -10.65 -23.21 -0.91
N SER A 276 -10.26 -24.46 -1.18
CA SER A 276 -11.14 -25.61 -1.06
C SER A 276 -11.57 -25.88 0.39
N ALA A 277 -10.77 -25.51 1.39
CA ALA A 277 -11.16 -25.58 2.79
C ALA A 277 -12.26 -24.56 3.12
N ILE A 278 -12.12 -23.33 2.64
CA ILE A 278 -13.12 -22.26 2.80
C ILE A 278 -14.42 -22.61 2.06
N GLN A 279 -14.33 -23.04 0.79
CA GLN A 279 -15.50 -23.36 -0.03
C GLN A 279 -16.35 -24.48 0.55
N ARG A 280 -15.72 -25.47 1.21
CA ARG A 280 -16.44 -26.57 1.89
C ARG A 280 -17.33 -26.12 3.04
N GLN A 281 -17.13 -24.91 3.55
CA GLN A 281 -17.95 -24.36 4.63
C GLN A 281 -19.26 -23.74 4.11
N GLY A 282 -19.46 -23.65 2.79
CA GLY A 282 -20.75 -23.28 2.19
C GLY A 282 -21.16 -21.81 2.32
N PHE A 283 -20.19 -20.93 2.60
CA PHE A 283 -20.47 -19.51 2.85
C PHE A 283 -20.42 -18.65 1.59
N ALA A 284 -21.27 -17.63 1.54
CA ALA A 284 -21.22 -16.56 0.55
C ALA A 284 -20.40 -15.36 1.08
N GLY A 285 -19.73 -14.64 0.18
CA GLY A 285 -19.00 -13.41 0.50
C GLY A 285 -17.76 -13.21 -0.34
N HIS A 286 -17.03 -12.12 -0.06
CA HIS A 286 -15.77 -11.80 -0.72
C HIS A 286 -14.71 -12.91 -0.51
N ILE A 287 -14.21 -13.45 -1.63
CA ILE A 287 -13.04 -14.32 -1.70
C ILE A 287 -12.21 -13.88 -2.90
N SER A 288 -10.93 -13.57 -2.71
CA SER A 288 -10.00 -13.34 -3.82
C SER A 288 -8.67 -14.07 -3.60
N CYS A 289 -8.06 -14.51 -4.70
CA CYS A 289 -6.73 -15.10 -4.66
C CYS A 289 -5.69 -14.00 -4.76
N HIS A 290 -4.72 -14.02 -3.85
CA HIS A 290 -3.52 -13.20 -3.92
C HIS A 290 -2.31 -14.05 -4.27
N PHE A 291 -1.16 -13.41 -4.49
CA PHE A 291 0.03 -14.12 -4.95
C PHE A 291 0.55 -15.11 -3.92
N ASP A 292 0.73 -14.67 -2.68
CA ASP A 292 1.19 -15.50 -1.57
C ASP A 292 0.07 -15.82 -0.58
N GLY A 293 -1.21 -15.63 -0.93
CA GLY A 293 -2.30 -15.74 0.04
C GLY A 293 -3.72 -15.62 -0.51
N ILE A 294 -4.66 -15.42 0.42
CA ILE A 294 -6.09 -15.24 0.13
C ILE A 294 -6.64 -14.06 0.93
N LEU A 295 -7.58 -13.33 0.32
CA LEU A 295 -8.34 -12.28 0.98
C LEU A 295 -9.77 -12.78 1.20
N LEU A 296 -10.24 -12.70 2.45
CA LEU A 296 -11.52 -13.25 2.87
C LEU A 296 -12.36 -12.18 3.55
N ARG A 297 -13.69 -12.23 3.43
CA ARG A 297 -14.57 -11.39 4.24
C ARG A 297 -14.40 -11.69 5.74
N LYS A 298 -14.40 -10.67 6.61
CA LYS A 298 -14.24 -10.87 8.07
C LYS A 298 -15.40 -11.65 8.69
N SER A 299 -16.64 -11.45 8.22
CA SER A 299 -17.79 -12.24 8.67
C SER A 299 -17.67 -13.72 8.31
N LEU A 300 -17.11 -14.03 7.13
CA LEU A 300 -16.77 -15.38 6.71
C LEU A 300 -15.72 -15.99 7.64
N VAL A 301 -14.63 -15.26 7.91
CA VAL A 301 -13.59 -15.67 8.86
C VAL A 301 -14.21 -16.03 10.21
N LYS A 302 -14.99 -15.12 10.80
CA LYS A 302 -15.65 -15.35 12.09
C LYS A 302 -16.52 -16.61 12.09
N SER A 303 -17.30 -16.81 11.02
CA SER A 303 -18.18 -17.97 10.90
C SER A 303 -17.38 -19.29 10.81
N VAL A 304 -16.26 -19.30 10.09
CA VAL A 304 -15.36 -20.47 10.03
C VAL A 304 -14.77 -20.76 11.41
N GLU A 305 -14.34 -19.72 12.14
CA GLU A 305 -13.77 -19.88 13.48
C GLU A 305 -14.77 -20.42 14.49
N GLU A 306 -16.00 -19.90 14.47
CA GLU A 306 -17.10 -20.36 15.32
C GLU A 306 -17.49 -21.81 15.03
N ASN A 307 -17.60 -22.19 13.75
CA ASN A 307 -17.99 -23.55 13.35
C ASN A 307 -16.94 -24.61 13.66
N ASN A 308 -15.65 -24.25 13.61
CA ASN A 308 -14.55 -25.21 13.75
C ASN A 308 -13.89 -25.14 15.14
N GLY A 309 -14.23 -24.14 15.97
CA GLY A 309 -13.65 -23.98 17.30
C GLY A 309 -12.15 -23.66 17.31
N MET A 310 -11.61 -23.15 16.20
CA MET A 310 -10.20 -22.81 16.05
C MET A 310 -10.04 -21.55 15.20
N ASN A 311 -8.95 -20.82 15.38
CA ASN A 311 -8.68 -19.64 14.56
C ASN A 311 -8.44 -20.02 13.08
N ILE A 312 -8.75 -19.08 12.19
CA ILE A 312 -8.71 -19.27 10.74
C ILE A 312 -7.33 -19.65 10.22
N ILE A 313 -6.27 -19.12 10.83
CA ILE A 313 -4.88 -19.42 10.46
C ILE A 313 -4.58 -20.90 10.69
N SER A 314 -4.93 -21.42 11.87
CA SER A 314 -4.71 -22.82 12.24
C SER A 314 -5.52 -23.75 11.35
N PHE A 315 -6.80 -23.40 11.13
CA PHE A 315 -7.69 -24.11 10.22
C PHE A 315 -7.11 -24.24 8.81
N LEU A 316 -6.62 -23.13 8.23
CA LEU A 316 -6.03 -23.12 6.90
C LEU A 316 -4.70 -23.88 6.86
N GLN A 317 -3.84 -23.75 7.87
CA GLN A 317 -2.57 -24.49 7.94
C GLN A 317 -2.79 -26.00 8.05
N GLU A 318 -3.74 -26.46 8.86
CA GLU A 318 -4.12 -27.87 8.95
C GLU A 318 -4.66 -28.38 7.61
N ALA A 319 -5.53 -27.60 6.97
CA ALA A 319 -6.08 -27.97 5.66
C ALA A 319 -5.00 -28.07 4.57
N VAL A 320 -4.01 -27.18 4.57
CA VAL A 320 -2.85 -27.24 3.66
C VAL A 320 -2.01 -28.48 3.96
N SER A 321 -1.65 -28.72 5.22
CA SER A 321 -0.84 -29.87 5.62
C SER A 321 -1.52 -31.19 5.27
N ALA A 322 -2.83 -31.31 5.50
CA ALA A 322 -3.59 -32.52 5.23
C ALA A 322 -3.74 -32.80 3.72
N GLN A 323 -3.95 -31.77 2.90
CA GLN A 323 -4.22 -31.93 1.47
C GLN A 323 -2.96 -31.97 0.61
N THR A 324 -1.88 -31.31 1.03
CA THR A 324 -0.71 -31.06 0.18
C THR A 324 0.60 -31.57 0.75
N LEU A 325 0.62 -31.99 2.02
CA LEU A 325 1.81 -32.34 2.80
C LEU A 325 2.77 -31.16 3.07
N PHE A 326 2.54 -29.99 2.48
CA PHE A 326 3.31 -28.79 2.79
C PHE A 326 2.94 -28.26 4.18
N LYS A 327 3.96 -27.85 4.93
CA LYS A 327 3.86 -27.12 6.19
C LYS A 327 4.13 -25.65 5.91
N VAL A 328 3.11 -24.83 6.06
CA VAL A 328 3.20 -23.38 5.87
C VAL A 328 2.97 -22.67 7.19
N THR A 329 3.51 -21.47 7.33
CA THR A 329 3.14 -20.51 8.39
C THR A 329 2.40 -19.37 7.72
N LEU A 330 1.14 -19.14 8.11
CA LEU A 330 0.36 -18.03 7.59
C LEU A 330 0.53 -16.79 8.49
N LYS A 331 0.40 -15.62 7.89
CA LYS A 331 0.40 -14.32 8.57
C LYS A 331 -0.85 -13.56 8.17
N ASP A 332 -1.51 -12.99 9.17
CA ASP A 332 -2.49 -11.94 8.94
C ASP A 332 -1.74 -10.65 8.51
N LYS A 333 -2.00 -10.21 7.28
CA LYS A 333 -1.52 -8.96 6.69
C LYS A 333 -2.67 -7.98 6.45
N THR A 334 -3.81 -8.18 7.12
CA THR A 334 -4.94 -7.26 7.07
C THR A 334 -4.46 -5.86 7.42
N VAL A 335 -4.74 -4.91 6.53
CA VAL A 335 -4.41 -3.52 6.77
C VAL A 335 -5.34 -3.02 7.87
N SER A 336 -4.77 -2.70 9.04
CA SER A 336 -5.53 -2.08 10.13
C SER A 336 -6.12 -0.75 9.66
N SER A 337 -7.35 -0.47 10.09
CA SER A 337 -7.94 0.85 9.85
C SER A 337 -7.08 1.92 10.54
N LEU A 338 -7.05 3.15 10.01
CA LEU A 338 -6.21 4.17 10.64
C LEU A 338 -6.72 4.58 12.05
N ASP A 339 -7.97 4.27 12.43
CA ASP A 339 -8.41 4.35 13.83
C ASP A 339 -7.83 3.25 14.72
N GLU A 340 -7.75 2.00 14.22
CA GLU A 340 -7.06 0.91 14.92
C GLU A 340 -5.57 1.21 15.08
N LEU A 341 -4.93 1.74 14.03
CA LEU A 341 -3.54 2.15 14.06
C LEU A 341 -3.30 3.27 15.09
N LEU A 342 -4.20 4.25 15.20
CA LEU A 342 -4.13 5.29 16.23
C LEU A 342 -4.26 4.67 17.63
N ALA A 343 -5.23 3.78 17.84
CA ALA A 343 -5.41 3.11 19.12
C ALA A 343 -4.24 2.19 19.52
N MET A 344 -3.50 1.64 18.54
CA MET A 344 -2.29 0.84 18.80
C MET A 344 -1.07 1.69 19.16
N LYS A 345 -0.99 2.93 18.65
CA LYS A 345 0.20 3.80 18.79
C LYS A 345 0.04 4.89 19.83
N PHE A 346 -1.19 5.27 20.13
CA PHE A 346 -1.52 6.33 21.07
C PHE A 346 -2.45 5.79 22.16
N LYS A 347 -2.34 6.36 23.35
CA LYS A 347 -3.22 6.01 24.46
C LYS A 347 -4.54 6.76 24.30
N PRO A 348 -5.71 6.15 24.49
CA PRO A 348 -6.97 6.91 24.58
C PRO A 348 -6.87 7.97 25.68
N SER A 349 -7.29 9.20 25.38
CA SER A 349 -7.31 10.30 26.36
C SER A 349 -8.62 10.31 27.15
N GLU A 350 -8.54 10.78 28.40
CA GLU A 350 -9.73 11.14 29.18
C GLU A 350 -10.29 12.51 28.77
N VAL A 351 -9.49 13.33 28.06
CA VAL A 351 -9.93 14.60 27.50
C VAL A 351 -10.91 14.34 26.36
N THR A 352 -12.10 14.92 26.45
CA THR A 352 -13.10 14.79 25.38
C THR A 352 -12.89 15.82 24.28
N ALA A 353 -13.38 15.54 23.08
CA ALA A 353 -13.30 16.48 21.95
C ALA A 353 -14.26 17.69 22.08
N GLU A 354 -15.07 17.76 23.14
CA GLU A 354 -16.05 18.83 23.42
C GLU A 354 -17.00 19.16 22.25
N LEU A 355 -17.37 18.16 21.44
CA LEU A 355 -18.25 18.35 20.28
C LEU A 355 -19.73 18.57 20.67
N GLY A 356 -20.06 18.36 21.95
CA GLY A 356 -21.40 18.52 22.51
C GLY A 356 -22.46 17.69 21.77
N GLN A 357 -23.66 18.24 21.65
CA GLN A 357 -24.79 17.61 20.94
C GLN A 357 -24.58 17.47 19.43
N TYR A 358 -23.48 17.97 18.87
CA TYR A 358 -23.22 17.98 17.43
C TYR A 358 -22.21 16.90 17.00
N VAL A 359 -21.93 15.93 17.87
CA VAL A 359 -20.97 14.86 17.59
C VAL A 359 -21.27 14.15 16.27
N ASP A 360 -22.51 13.75 16.01
CA ASP A 360 -22.86 13.03 14.77
C ASP A 360 -22.66 13.90 13.53
N THR A 361 -22.99 15.18 13.63
CA THR A 361 -22.77 16.14 12.53
C THR A 361 -21.29 16.33 12.26
N LEU A 362 -20.47 16.57 13.30
CA LEU A 362 -19.05 16.87 13.14
C LEU A 362 -18.22 15.62 12.80
N THR A 363 -18.63 14.45 13.24
CA THR A 363 -17.95 13.18 12.93
C THR A 363 -18.36 12.56 11.61
N ALA A 364 -19.35 13.13 10.91
CA ALA A 364 -19.69 12.72 9.55
C ALA A 364 -18.47 12.84 8.61
N VAL A 365 -18.37 11.91 7.65
CA VAL A 365 -17.23 11.76 6.71
C VAL A 365 -16.73 13.10 6.11
N PRO A 366 -17.58 14.01 5.57
CA PRO A 366 -17.10 15.27 4.99
C PRO A 366 -16.57 16.27 6.04
N ASN A 367 -16.88 16.09 7.32
CA ASN A 367 -16.74 17.11 8.36
C ASN A 367 -15.50 16.94 9.25
N SER A 368 -14.52 16.15 8.82
CA SER A 368 -13.25 15.97 9.55
C SER A 368 -12.48 17.27 9.81
N ILE A 369 -12.46 18.20 8.85
CA ILE A 369 -11.84 19.53 9.00
C ILE A 369 -12.55 20.37 10.07
N PRO A 370 -13.87 20.67 9.96
CA PRO A 370 -14.55 21.47 10.97
C PRO A 370 -14.54 20.83 12.36
N ALA A 371 -14.62 19.50 12.47
CA ALA A 371 -14.46 18.82 13.75
C ALA A 371 -13.07 19.11 14.36
N ALA A 372 -12.01 18.97 13.58
CA ALA A 372 -10.65 19.24 14.02
C ALA A 372 -10.47 20.71 14.44
N MET A 373 -11.08 21.64 13.72
CA MET A 373 -11.06 23.06 14.09
C MET A 373 -11.72 23.33 15.45
N VAL A 374 -12.90 22.75 15.70
CA VAL A 374 -13.59 22.87 16.99
C VAL A 374 -12.70 22.36 18.13
N PHE A 375 -12.08 21.20 17.95
CA PHE A 375 -11.16 20.65 18.95
C PHE A 375 -10.00 21.61 19.25
N LEU A 376 -9.46 22.29 18.23
CA LEU A 376 -8.40 23.29 18.37
C LEU A 376 -8.88 24.66 18.89
N GLY A 377 -10.14 24.77 19.34
CA GLY A 377 -10.67 25.98 19.97
C GLY A 377 -11.46 26.90 19.05
N ALA A 378 -11.81 26.47 17.83
CA ALA A 378 -12.75 27.21 17.00
C ALA A 378 -14.15 27.27 17.66
N ASP A 379 -14.85 28.40 17.49
CA ASP A 379 -16.20 28.57 18.04
C ASP A 379 -17.17 27.53 17.44
N LEU A 380 -17.63 26.60 18.29
CA LEU A 380 -18.52 25.50 17.91
C LEU A 380 -19.82 26.01 17.27
N LYS A 381 -20.44 27.07 17.83
CA LYS A 381 -21.72 27.59 17.31
C LYS A 381 -21.56 28.12 15.90
N ARG A 382 -20.48 28.85 15.64
CA ARG A 382 -20.15 29.39 14.32
C ARG A 382 -19.84 28.30 13.29
N ILE A 383 -19.11 27.26 13.68
CA ILE A 383 -18.85 26.10 12.81
C ILE A 383 -20.16 25.41 12.44
N ILE A 384 -21.04 25.16 13.41
CA ILE A 384 -22.34 24.50 13.16
C ILE A 384 -23.27 25.37 12.33
N GLN A 385 -23.33 26.68 12.58
CA GLN A 385 -24.10 27.62 11.76
C GLN A 385 -23.66 27.51 10.30
N ARG A 386 -22.35 27.55 10.04
CA ARG A 386 -21.80 27.43 8.69
C ARG A 386 -22.08 26.07 8.03
N LEU A 387 -22.08 24.98 8.81
CA LEU A 387 -22.45 23.65 8.28
C LEU A 387 -23.91 23.57 7.87
N ARG A 388 -24.80 24.35 8.49
CA ARG A 388 -26.24 24.39 8.21
C ARG A 388 -26.64 25.37 7.11
N GLU A 389 -25.78 26.34 6.81
CA GLU A 389 -26.03 27.32 5.74
C GLU A 389 -26.16 26.61 4.38
N GLU A 390 -27.16 26.98 3.59
CA GLU A 390 -27.19 26.57 2.19
C GLU A 390 -26.05 27.24 1.44
N SER A 391 -25.05 26.47 1.07
CA SER A 391 -23.90 26.97 0.32
C SER A 391 -23.42 25.96 -0.70
N PRO A 392 -22.86 26.42 -1.84
CA PRO A 392 -22.24 25.52 -2.81
C PRO A 392 -21.19 24.60 -2.19
N ALA A 393 -20.47 25.08 -1.17
CA ALA A 393 -19.48 24.30 -0.43
C ALA A 393 -20.11 23.15 0.37
N ASN A 394 -21.25 23.38 1.04
CA ASN A 394 -21.96 22.33 1.79
C ASN A 394 -22.60 21.30 0.85
N THR A 395 -23.29 21.75 -0.21
CA THR A 395 -23.87 20.84 -1.21
C THR A 395 -22.78 19.99 -1.89
N LYS A 396 -21.64 20.59 -2.23
CA LYS A 396 -20.48 19.90 -2.79
C LYS A 396 -19.90 18.89 -1.78
N ALA A 397 -19.82 19.25 -0.50
CA ALA A 397 -19.31 18.37 0.54
C ALA A 397 -20.23 17.18 0.82
N GLU A 398 -21.54 17.35 0.77
CA GLU A 398 -22.52 16.27 0.93
C GLU A 398 -22.48 15.31 -0.26
N THR A 399 -22.44 15.84 -1.47
CA THR A 399 -22.39 15.04 -2.71
C THR A 399 -21.06 14.33 -2.91
N ARG A 400 -19.94 14.91 -2.47
CA ARG A 400 -18.59 14.36 -2.67
C ARG A 400 -17.98 13.75 -1.42
N HIS A 401 -18.69 13.83 -0.30
CA HIS A 401 -18.24 13.40 1.03
C HIS A 401 -16.89 13.99 1.47
N LEU A 402 -16.53 15.18 0.99
CA LEU A 402 -15.22 15.80 1.20
C LEU A 402 -15.32 17.34 1.26
N ARG A 403 -14.56 17.96 2.18
CA ARG A 403 -14.40 19.42 2.30
C ARG A 403 -12.99 19.87 1.96
N GLN A 404 -12.86 21.06 1.37
CA GLN A 404 -11.58 21.69 1.05
C GLN A 404 -11.16 22.66 2.16
N TYR A 405 -9.85 22.89 2.33
CA TYR A 405 -9.36 23.86 3.31
C TYR A 405 -9.78 25.30 2.98
N SER A 406 -9.89 25.62 1.69
CA SER A 406 -10.42 26.89 1.20
C SER A 406 -11.85 27.17 1.69
N ASP A 407 -12.65 26.13 1.90
CA ASP A 407 -14.03 26.27 2.39
C ASP A 407 -14.07 26.76 3.84
N TRP A 408 -12.97 26.62 4.58
CA TRP A 408 -12.89 26.91 6.02
C TRP A 408 -11.88 28.00 6.39
N ASN A 409 -11.03 28.42 5.45
CA ASN A 409 -10.05 29.47 5.71
C ASN A 409 -10.73 30.79 6.13
N GLY A 410 -10.22 31.45 7.17
CA GLY A 410 -10.80 32.67 7.74
C GLY A 410 -12.04 32.44 8.62
N CYS A 411 -12.49 31.19 8.80
CA CYS A 411 -13.56 30.89 9.74
C CYS A 411 -13.05 31.05 11.18
N GLY A 412 -13.72 31.86 12.00
CA GLY A 412 -13.33 32.01 13.41
C GLY A 412 -11.96 32.67 13.62
N GLN A 413 -11.50 33.52 12.69
CA GLN A 413 -10.15 34.12 12.68
C GLN A 413 -9.00 33.10 12.51
N LEU A 414 -9.33 31.84 12.18
CA LEU A 414 -8.32 30.83 11.89
C LEU A 414 -7.84 30.97 10.45
N HIS A 415 -6.51 31.06 10.30
CA HIS A 415 -5.84 31.12 9.02
C HIS A 415 -5.00 29.86 8.85
N PHE A 416 -5.26 29.10 7.77
CA PHE A 416 -4.50 27.90 7.48
C PHE A 416 -3.24 28.25 6.70
N LEU A 417 -2.08 28.00 7.31
CA LEU A 417 -0.77 28.11 6.66
C LEU A 417 -0.27 26.70 6.33
N PRO A 418 -0.22 26.30 5.05
CA PRO A 418 0.32 24.98 4.69
C PRO A 418 1.81 24.94 5.05
N ARG A 419 2.20 23.95 5.87
CA ARG A 419 3.61 23.65 6.16
C ARG A 419 3.97 22.32 5.51
N GLY A 420 4.97 22.34 4.63
CA GLY A 420 5.47 21.15 3.94
C GLY A 420 6.52 20.34 4.72
N ALA A 421 6.98 20.84 5.88
CA ALA A 421 8.03 20.24 6.68
C ALA A 421 7.50 19.67 8.00
N CYS A 422 8.18 18.60 8.47
CA CYS A 422 7.84 17.69 9.55
C CYS A 422 7.14 18.36 10.74
N ALA A 423 6.01 17.77 11.17
CA ALA A 423 5.30 18.18 12.37
C ALA A 423 6.22 18.25 13.60
N ALA A 424 7.35 17.52 13.62
CA ALA A 424 8.33 17.43 14.71
C ALA A 424 8.76 18.75 15.38
N GLU A 425 8.67 19.88 14.67
CA GLU A 425 9.07 21.20 15.19
C GLU A 425 7.89 22.13 15.48
N ALA A 426 6.65 21.62 15.43
CA ALA A 426 5.46 22.41 15.73
C ALA A 426 5.40 22.71 17.23
N SER A 427 5.52 24.00 17.58
CA SER A 427 5.35 24.52 18.94
C SER A 427 3.94 25.02 19.23
N SER A 428 3.03 24.92 18.27
CA SER A 428 1.66 25.41 18.34
C SER A 428 0.70 24.38 17.77
N ASP A 429 -0.55 24.41 18.23
CA ASP A 429 -1.66 23.61 17.72
C ASP A 429 -1.77 23.67 16.19
N PHE A 430 -2.07 22.53 15.56
CA PHE A 430 -2.13 22.42 14.11
C PHE A 430 -3.12 21.37 13.63
N LEU A 431 -3.57 21.54 12.38
CA LEU A 431 -4.29 20.49 11.66
C LEU A 431 -3.27 19.55 11.01
N LEU A 432 -3.27 18.29 11.42
CA LEU A 432 -2.51 17.25 10.74
C LEU A 432 -3.33 16.72 9.57
N HIS A 433 -2.81 16.94 8.38
CA HIS A 433 -3.33 16.33 7.18
C HIS A 433 -2.56 15.07 6.84
N ILE A 434 -3.25 13.93 6.84
CA ILE A 434 -2.70 12.71 6.28
C ILE A 434 -3.48 12.42 5.02
N GLU A 435 -2.80 12.64 3.91
CA GLU A 435 -3.27 12.22 2.60
C GLU A 435 -2.83 10.79 2.35
N LEU A 436 -3.70 9.84 2.66
CA LEU A 436 -3.50 8.47 2.21
C LEU A 436 -3.97 8.40 0.76
N PRO A 437 -3.39 7.52 -0.08
CA PRO A 437 -3.93 7.23 -1.41
C PRO A 437 -5.34 6.58 -1.38
N GLU A 438 -6.21 6.95 -0.45
CA GLU A 438 -7.38 6.19 -0.03
C GLU A 438 -8.40 7.02 0.73
N SER A 439 -7.92 8.04 1.45
CA SER A 439 -8.77 9.01 2.12
C SER A 439 -7.90 10.17 2.59
N SER A 440 -8.54 11.31 2.81
CA SER A 440 -7.91 12.55 3.20
C SER A 440 -8.31 12.80 4.66
N TRP A 441 -7.38 12.57 5.58
CA TRP A 441 -7.65 12.57 7.01
C TRP A 441 -7.22 13.92 7.54
N CYS A 442 -8.14 14.62 8.19
CA CYS A 442 -7.83 15.80 8.97
C CYS A 442 -7.97 15.42 10.45
N MET A 443 -6.93 15.73 11.22
CA MET A 443 -6.91 15.53 12.67
C MET A 443 -6.49 16.84 13.32
N GLY A 444 -7.08 17.16 14.46
CA GLY A 444 -6.63 18.29 15.26
C GLY A 444 -5.53 17.81 16.20
N VAL A 445 -4.38 18.49 16.22
CA VAL A 445 -3.28 18.17 17.13
C VAL A 445 -3.05 19.37 18.05
N LYS A 446 -3.30 19.17 19.35
CA LYS A 446 -2.89 20.12 20.39
C LYS A 446 -1.49 19.81 20.85
N VAL A 447 -0.62 20.81 20.85
CA VAL A 447 0.77 20.67 21.31
C VAL A 447 0.83 21.09 22.77
N LEU A 448 1.19 20.15 23.64
CA LEU A 448 1.35 20.37 25.07
C LEU A 448 2.84 20.55 25.42
N PRO A 449 3.17 21.03 26.64
CA PRO A 449 4.55 21.07 27.11
C PRO A 449 5.23 19.69 27.07
N ASN A 450 6.57 19.68 26.97
CA ASN A 450 7.40 18.47 27.00
C ASN A 450 7.14 17.46 25.87
N ASP A 451 6.89 17.95 24.66
CA ASP A 451 6.65 17.12 23.46
C ASP A 451 5.35 16.29 23.49
N ALA A 452 4.53 16.45 24.53
CA ALA A 452 3.25 15.77 24.66
C ALA A 452 2.21 16.37 23.70
N ILE A 453 1.25 15.55 23.29
CA ILE A 453 0.18 15.98 22.39
C ILE A 453 -1.16 15.34 22.73
N LEU A 454 -2.22 16.03 22.28
CA LEU A 454 -3.55 15.44 22.12
C LEU A 454 -3.92 15.45 20.64
N LEU A 455 -4.25 14.28 20.10
CA LEU A 455 -4.69 14.10 18.72
C LEU A 455 -6.18 13.77 18.72
N MET A 456 -6.99 14.53 17.99
CA MET A 456 -8.42 14.26 17.83
C MET A 456 -8.73 13.80 16.42
N ARG A 457 -9.48 12.68 16.35
CA ARG A 457 -10.06 12.15 15.12
C ARG A 457 -11.44 11.54 15.39
N GLY A 458 -12.42 11.91 14.58
CA GLY A 458 -13.75 11.28 14.62
C GLY A 458 -14.40 11.36 16.01
N GLY A 459 -14.15 12.46 16.73
CA GLY A 459 -14.65 12.67 18.10
C GLY A 459 -13.88 11.93 19.19
N ARG A 460 -12.93 11.06 18.83
CA ARG A 460 -12.02 10.39 19.78
C ARG A 460 -10.74 11.20 19.94
N VAL A 461 -10.22 11.23 21.17
CA VAL A 461 -8.99 11.93 21.52
C VAL A 461 -7.96 10.92 22.01
N TYR A 462 -6.73 11.10 21.58
CA TYR A 462 -5.60 10.22 21.89
C TYR A 462 -4.43 11.05 22.44
N GLU A 463 -3.70 10.49 23.40
CA GLU A 463 -2.51 11.04 24.03
C GLU A 463 -1.25 10.38 23.45
N GLY A 464 -0.22 11.17 23.21
CA GLY A 464 1.09 10.66 22.84
C GLY A 464 2.14 11.75 22.83
N SER A 465 3.18 11.57 22.01
CA SER A 465 4.22 12.56 21.78
C SER A 465 4.32 12.96 20.30
N MET A 466 4.93 14.10 20.00
CA MET A 466 5.22 14.47 18.62
C MET A 466 6.12 13.43 17.96
N SER A 467 7.09 12.89 18.69
CA SER A 467 7.92 11.79 18.18
C SER A 467 7.09 10.58 17.73
N THR A 468 6.04 10.24 18.46
CA THR A 468 5.09 9.17 18.10
C THR A 468 4.35 9.50 16.81
N ILE A 469 3.80 10.71 16.66
CA ILE A 469 3.16 11.16 15.40
C ILE A 469 4.13 11.09 14.23
N VAL A 470 5.37 11.54 14.42
CA VAL A 470 6.37 11.60 13.35
C VAL A 470 6.71 10.19 12.89
N ILE A 471 7.08 9.29 13.81
CA ILE A 471 7.35 7.88 13.52
C ILE A 471 6.13 7.24 12.86
N TYR A 472 4.93 7.57 13.32
CA TYR A 472 3.69 7.03 12.83
C TYR A 472 3.36 7.45 11.40
N VAL A 473 3.35 8.75 11.13
CA VAL A 473 3.17 9.30 9.77
C VAL A 473 4.22 8.70 8.85
N PHE A 474 5.48 8.60 9.29
CA PHE A 474 6.51 7.91 8.52
C PHE A 474 6.20 6.43 8.30
N SER A 475 5.65 5.70 9.29
CA SER A 475 5.27 4.30 9.13
C SER A 475 4.06 4.07 8.21
N ILE A 476 3.19 5.07 8.04
CA ILE A 476 2.03 4.98 7.13
C ILE A 476 2.44 5.28 5.68
N TYR A 477 3.31 6.25 5.48
CA TYR A 477 3.85 6.59 4.15
C TYR A 477 5.00 5.69 3.71
N SER A 478 5.62 5.02 4.67
CA SER A 478 6.57 3.94 4.49
C SER A 478 6.13 2.76 5.36
N PRO A 479 5.03 2.07 4.98
CA PRO A 479 4.74 0.77 5.58
C PRO A 479 5.85 -0.14 5.05
N ASP A 480 6.92 -0.25 5.85
CA ASP A 480 8.25 -0.66 5.42
C ASP A 480 8.89 0.28 4.38
N GLU A 481 9.73 1.22 4.83
CA GLU A 481 11.11 1.42 4.34
C GLU A 481 11.45 1.03 2.89
N ASN A 482 11.34 -0.28 2.65
CA ASN A 482 11.90 -1.01 1.53
C ASN A 482 11.05 -2.22 1.11
N ALA A 483 9.78 -2.33 1.54
CA ALA A 483 8.90 -3.36 1.02
C ALA A 483 8.39 -2.92 -0.36
N LYS A 484 9.26 -2.98 -1.36
CA LYS A 484 8.87 -2.82 -2.76
C LYS A 484 7.84 -3.91 -3.07
N ASN A 485 6.60 -3.53 -3.31
CA ASN A 485 5.70 -4.41 -4.06
C ASN A 485 6.29 -4.53 -5.47
N GLU A 486 6.35 -5.75 -6.02
CA GLU A 486 6.72 -5.96 -7.42
C GLU A 486 5.75 -5.16 -8.31
N GLY A 487 6.17 -3.96 -8.73
CA GLY A 487 5.37 -3.02 -9.52
C GLY A 487 5.29 -1.56 -9.01
N GLU A 488 5.73 -1.24 -7.79
CA GLU A 488 5.75 0.15 -7.28
C GLU A 488 7.08 0.86 -7.57
N VAL A 489 7.00 2.02 -8.22
CA VAL A 489 8.18 2.84 -8.55
C VAL A 489 8.52 3.77 -7.39
N GLU A 490 9.80 3.84 -7.04
CA GLU A 490 10.38 4.61 -5.93
C GLU A 490 10.34 6.13 -6.22
N VAL A 491 9.19 6.76 -5.97
CA VAL A 491 9.01 8.22 -6.13
C VAL A 491 9.29 8.98 -4.83
N GLY A 492 9.16 8.35 -3.67
CA GLY A 492 9.02 9.02 -2.37
C GLY A 492 10.27 9.78 -1.88
N THR A 493 11.45 9.18 -1.93
CA THR A 493 12.65 9.71 -1.25
C THR A 493 13.29 10.87 -2.02
N GLU A 494 13.37 10.76 -3.36
CA GLU A 494 13.82 11.85 -4.23
C GLU A 494 12.81 13.01 -4.27
N LEU A 495 11.50 12.72 -4.26
CA LEU A 495 10.44 13.74 -4.19
C LEU A 495 10.44 14.48 -2.85
N ARG A 496 10.78 13.80 -1.75
CA ARG A 496 10.91 14.39 -0.42
C ARG A 496 12.09 15.38 -0.35
N GLN A 497 13.25 14.99 -0.87
CA GLN A 497 14.43 15.87 -0.92
C GLN A 497 14.22 17.07 -1.86
N LEU A 498 13.40 16.87 -2.89
CA LEU A 498 12.95 17.89 -3.84
C LEU A 498 12.06 18.96 -3.23
N LEU A 499 11.00 18.51 -2.57
CA LEU A 499 10.05 19.39 -1.90
C LEU A 499 10.74 20.20 -0.81
N GLN A 500 11.70 19.61 -0.09
CA GLN A 500 12.52 20.32 0.89
C GLN A 500 13.36 21.44 0.25
N GLN A 501 13.97 21.21 -0.92
CA GLN A 501 14.75 22.22 -1.64
C GLN A 501 13.88 23.34 -2.21
N GLU A 502 12.70 23.01 -2.74
CA GLU A 502 11.79 23.98 -3.35
C GLU A 502 11.05 24.83 -2.31
N VAL A 503 10.72 24.27 -1.16
CA VAL A 503 10.20 25.01 0.00
C VAL A 503 11.27 25.96 0.56
N ALA A 504 12.52 25.51 0.69
CA ALA A 504 13.62 26.37 1.12
C ALA A 504 13.83 27.55 0.16
N ALA A 505 13.85 27.30 -1.16
CA ALA A 505 13.99 28.34 -2.18
C ALA A 505 12.81 29.32 -2.20
N SER A 506 11.59 28.84 -1.95
CA SER A 506 10.38 29.68 -1.90
C SER A 506 10.36 30.56 -0.63
N ILE A 507 10.83 30.03 0.50
CA ILE A 507 10.99 30.79 1.75
C ILE A 507 12.02 31.92 1.55
N ASP A 508 13.13 31.64 0.87
CA ASP A 508 14.16 32.65 0.60
C ASP A 508 13.68 33.70 -0.42
N ALA A 509 12.87 33.31 -1.41
CA ALA A 509 12.27 34.23 -2.37
C ALA A 509 11.24 35.20 -1.75
N VAL A 510 10.54 34.76 -0.69
CA VAL A 510 9.60 35.62 0.06
C VAL A 510 10.36 36.53 1.03
N LYS A 511 11.41 36.04 1.69
CA LYS A 511 12.30 36.87 2.53
C LYS A 511 12.94 38.00 1.72
N GLY A 512 13.31 37.75 0.45
CA GLY A 512 13.85 38.77 -0.46
C GLY A 512 12.85 39.84 -0.95
N LYS A 513 11.54 39.66 -0.72
CA LYS A 513 10.49 40.57 -1.22
C LYS A 513 9.82 41.43 -0.14
N THR A 514 10.21 41.30 1.12
CA THR A 514 9.64 42.06 2.26
C THR A 514 10.18 43.49 2.39
N GLY A 515 10.57 44.13 1.28
CA GLY A 515 11.07 45.51 1.24
C GLY A 515 10.43 46.44 0.21
N ALA A 516 9.43 45.99 -0.58
CA ALA A 516 8.83 46.83 -1.60
C ALA A 516 7.42 47.31 -1.17
N ASN A 517 7.34 48.58 -0.78
CA ASN A 517 6.10 49.32 -0.54
C ASN A 517 5.25 49.34 -1.83
N PHE A 518 4.01 48.86 -1.74
CA PHE A 518 3.03 49.03 -2.82
C PHE A 518 2.48 50.47 -2.79
N PRO A 519 2.45 51.20 -3.93
CA PRO A 519 1.77 52.49 -4.00
C PRO A 519 0.25 52.28 -4.08
N PRO A 520 -0.55 53.18 -3.50
CA PRO A 520 -2.00 53.09 -3.54
C PRO A 520 -2.51 53.48 -4.93
N THR A 521 -3.38 52.64 -5.49
CA THR A 521 -4.11 52.91 -6.72
C THR A 521 -5.25 53.90 -6.43
N THR A 522 -5.20 55.08 -7.06
CA THR A 522 -6.36 55.94 -7.33
C THR A 522 -7.07 55.51 -8.58
#